data_AF-A0AAE7CRB5-F1
#
_entry.id   AF-A0AAE7CRB5-F1
#
_cell.length_a   1.000
_cell.length_b   1.000
_cell.length_c   1.000
_cell.angle_alpha   90.00
_cell.angle_beta   90.00
_cell.angle_gamma   90.00
#
_symmetry.space_group_name_H-M   'P 1'
#
loop_
_entity.id
_entity.type
_entity.pdbx_description
1 polymer ?
#
loop_
_entity_poly.entity_id
_entity_poly.type
_entity_poly.pdbx_seq_one_letter_code
_entity_poly.pdbx_strand_id
1 'polypeptide(L)'
;MDMSLQVLGNLNGLTAIAVALLISLPALGTAIGFGVLGGKYLEGVARQPELGGMLLGRMFIVAAFVDAFAAISIAIGFLVLYANPLAIPGLVDAAQKVVGA
;
A
#
# COMPACT_ATOMS: atom_id res chain seq x y z
N MET A 1 28.97 -17.66 -12.64
CA MET A 1 27.96 -16.65 -12.30
C MET A 1 26.79 -17.42 -11.76
N ASP A 2 26.71 -17.40 -10.45
CA ASP A 2 26.41 -18.61 -9.69
C ASP A 2 24.90 -18.69 -9.54
N MET A 3 24.32 -19.89 -9.68
CA MET A 3 22.87 -20.08 -9.77
C MET A 3 22.11 -19.45 -8.58
N SER A 4 22.78 -19.34 -7.42
CA SER A 4 22.30 -18.62 -6.23
C SER A 4 22.10 -17.10 -6.46
N LEU A 5 23.01 -16.44 -7.17
CA LEU A 5 22.91 -15.00 -7.47
C LEU A 5 21.76 -14.70 -8.44
N GLN A 6 21.48 -15.59 -9.40
CA GLN A 6 20.31 -15.45 -10.29
C GLN A 6 19.00 -15.61 -9.54
N VAL A 7 18.87 -16.60 -8.66
CA VAL A 7 17.66 -16.82 -7.85
C VAL A 7 17.40 -15.63 -6.92
N LEU A 8 18.43 -15.14 -6.23
CA LEU A 8 18.32 -13.96 -5.36
C LEU A 8 17.96 -12.69 -6.15
N GLY A 9 18.54 -12.50 -7.34
CA GLY A 9 18.21 -11.39 -8.24
C GLY A 9 16.74 -11.40 -8.65
N ASN A 10 16.22 -12.56 -9.06
CA ASN A 10 14.82 -12.71 -9.46
C ASN A 10 13.83 -12.51 -8.29
N LEU A 11 14.15 -13.05 -7.11
CA LEU A 11 13.31 -12.89 -5.91
C LEU A 11 13.21 -11.43 -5.47
N ASN A 12 14.32 -10.70 -5.47
CA ASN A 12 14.32 -9.28 -5.13
C ASN A 12 13.56 -8.45 -6.18
N GLY A 13 13.73 -8.76 -7.47
CA GLY A 13 13.00 -8.11 -8.55
C GLY A 13 11.47 -8.29 -8.44
N LEU A 14 11.01 -9.53 -8.22
CA LEU A 14 9.59 -9.82 -8.04
C LEU A 14 9.02 -9.19 -6.76
N THR A 15 9.80 -9.20 -5.68
CA THR A 15 9.41 -8.54 -4.42
C THR A 15 9.24 -7.03 -4.62
N ALA A 16 10.16 -6.38 -5.33
CA ALA A 16 10.07 -4.95 -5.62
C ALA A 16 8.81 -4.59 -6.41
N ILE A 17 8.45 -5.41 -7.41
CA ILE A 17 7.21 -5.24 -8.19
C ILE A 17 5.98 -5.43 -7.30
N ALA A 18 5.97 -6.47 -6.46
CA ALA A 18 4.87 -6.72 -5.53
C ALA A 18 4.66 -5.56 -4.56
N VAL A 19 5.75 -5.01 -3.99
CA VAL A 19 5.70 -3.84 -3.09
C VAL A 19 5.18 -2.60 -3.84
N ALA A 20 5.63 -2.37 -5.07
CA ALA A 20 5.18 -1.23 -5.87
C ALA A 20 3.66 -1.29 -6.13
N LEU A 21 3.12 -2.47 -6.44
CA LEU A 21 1.67 -2.66 -6.62
C LEU A 21 0.92 -2.51 -5.29
N LEU A 22 1.43 -3.09 -4.22
CA LEU A 22 0.81 -3.06 -2.90
C LEU A 22 0.68 -1.62 -2.37
N ILE A 23 1.62 -0.73 -2.67
CA ILE A 23 1.57 0.68 -2.26
C ILE A 23 0.70 1.52 -3.21
N SER A 24 0.84 1.32 -4.53
CA SER A 24 0.22 2.21 -5.53
C SER A 24 -1.29 2.03 -5.68
N LEU A 25 -1.80 0.79 -5.63
CA LEU A 25 -3.24 0.54 -5.79
C LEU A 25 -4.09 1.20 -4.68
N PRO A 26 -3.75 1.06 -3.38
CA PRO A 26 -4.46 1.73 -2.30
C PRO A 26 -4.31 3.25 -2.35
N ALA A 27 -3.13 3.75 -2.73
CA ALA A 27 -2.90 5.19 -2.87
C ALA A 27 -3.82 5.82 -3.93
N LEU A 28 -4.07 5.13 -5.05
CA LEU A 28 -5.05 5.56 -6.05
C LEU A 28 -6.47 5.59 -5.49
N GLY A 29 -6.86 4.57 -4.71
CA GLY A 29 -8.17 4.53 -4.05
C GLY A 29 -8.36 5.69 -3.07
N THR A 30 -7.35 5.99 -2.26
CA THR A 30 -7.35 7.12 -1.32
C THR A 30 -7.41 8.46 -2.06
N ALA A 31 -6.65 8.65 -3.14
CA ALA A 31 -6.69 9.88 -3.93
C ALA A 31 -8.09 10.17 -4.51
N ILE A 32 -8.75 9.14 -5.07
CA ILE A 32 -10.13 9.25 -5.57
C ILE A 32 -11.10 9.53 -4.42
N GLY A 33 -10.95 8.82 -3.29
CA GLY A 33 -11.78 8.99 -2.10
C GLY A 33 -11.74 10.42 -1.56
N PHE A 34 -10.54 10.99 -1.42
CA PHE A 34 -10.36 12.38 -1.01
C PHE A 34 -10.94 13.38 -2.02
N GLY A 35 -10.80 13.13 -3.32
CA GLY A 35 -11.37 13.99 -4.36
C GLY A 35 -12.89 14.08 -4.28
N VAL A 36 -13.57 12.93 -4.14
CA VAL A 36 -15.04 12.88 -4.02
C VAL A 36 -15.50 13.50 -2.69
N LEU A 37 -14.83 13.14 -1.60
CA LEU A 37 -15.17 13.59 -0.26
C LEU A 37 -14.98 15.11 -0.08
N GLY A 38 -13.87 15.65 -0.58
CA GLY A 38 -13.61 17.11 -0.61
C GLY A 38 -14.61 17.85 -1.50
N GLY A 39 -14.94 17.30 -2.67
CA GLY A 39 -15.96 17.87 -3.57
C GLY A 39 -17.33 17.96 -2.91
N LYS A 40 -17.76 16.90 -2.22
CA LYS A 40 -19.05 16.86 -1.50
C LYS A 40 -19.07 17.77 -0.27
N TYR A 41 -17.94 17.90 0.41
CA TYR A 41 -17.80 18.87 1.50
C TYR A 41 -17.99 20.30 1.00
N LEU A 42 -17.31 20.69 -0.09
CA LEU A 42 -17.45 22.03 -0.67
C LEU A 42 -18.88 22.31 -1.16
N GLU A 43 -19.53 21.33 -1.80
CA GLU A 43 -20.94 21.45 -2.21
C GLU A 43 -21.88 21.66 -1.01
N GLY A 44 -21.65 20.93 0.09
CA GLY A 44 -22.42 21.06 1.32
C GLY A 44 -22.25 22.42 1.99
N VAL A 45 -21.01 22.90 2.10
CA VAL A 45 -20.69 24.23 2.66
C VAL A 45 -21.27 25.35 1.80
N ALA A 46 -21.22 25.23 0.48
CA ALA A 46 -21.76 26.25 -0.43
C ALA A 46 -23.28 26.38 -0.32
N ARG A 47 -24.01 25.29 -0.03
CA ARG A 47 -25.47 25.31 0.16
C ARG A 47 -25.87 25.79 1.55
N GLN A 48 -25.11 25.41 2.57
CA GLN A 48 -25.41 25.70 3.98
C GLN A 48 -24.11 26.02 4.74
N PRO A 49 -23.66 27.29 4.74
CA PRO A 49 -22.40 27.67 5.37
C PRO A 49 -22.41 27.46 6.89
N GLU A 50 -23.58 27.54 7.51
CA GLU A 50 -23.80 27.30 8.94
C GLU A 50 -23.52 25.84 9.36
N LEU A 51 -23.58 24.89 8.43
CA LEU A 51 -23.20 23.49 8.69
C LEU A 51 -21.71 23.22 8.49
N GLY A 52 -20.91 24.20 8.05
CA GLY A 52 -19.52 23.97 7.65
C GLY A 52 -18.64 23.35 8.75
N GLY A 53 -18.76 23.83 9.99
CA GLY A 53 -18.00 23.27 11.12
C GLY A 53 -18.37 21.81 11.43
N MET A 54 -19.65 21.46 11.33
CA MET A 54 -20.14 20.10 11.53
C MET A 54 -19.73 19.16 10.38
N LEU A 55 -19.83 19.65 9.14
CA LEU A 55 -19.43 18.91 7.94
C LEU A 55 -17.92 18.67 7.92
N LEU A 56 -17.10 19.62 8.36
CA LEU A 56 -15.65 19.48 8.45
C LEU A 56 -15.25 18.37 9.43
N GLY A 57 -15.88 18.32 10.61
CA GLY A 57 -15.63 17.25 11.59
C GLY A 57 -15.96 15.86 11.03
N ARG A 58 -17.12 15.73 10.37
CA ARG A 58 -17.52 14.47 9.71
C ARG A 58 -16.62 14.11 8.53
N MET A 59 -16.19 15.11 7.76
CA MET A 59 -15.25 14.97 6.66
C MET A 59 -13.94 14.36 7.15
N PHE A 60 -13.36 14.87 8.24
CA PHE A 60 -12.09 14.34 8.78
C PHE A 60 -12.21 12.93 9.33
N ILE A 61 -13.34 12.58 9.96
CA ILE A 61 -13.56 11.21 10.44
C ILE A 61 -13.54 10.24 9.25
N VAL A 62 -14.31 10.53 8.20
CA VAL A 62 -14.37 9.67 7.01
C VAL A 62 -13.04 9.69 6.24
N ALA A 63 -12.40 10.84 6.14
CA ALA A 63 -11.06 10.97 5.53
C ALA A 63 -10.02 10.11 6.24
N ALA A 64 -10.02 10.08 7.58
CA ALA A 64 -9.11 9.23 8.35
C ALA A 64 -9.35 7.73 8.07
N PHE A 65 -10.62 7.31 7.91
CA PHE A 65 -10.93 5.93 7.52
C PHE A 65 -10.47 5.61 6.09
N VAL A 66 -10.60 6.56 5.15
CA VAL A 66 -10.13 6.39 3.76
C VAL A 66 -8.60 6.31 3.71
N ASP A 67 -7.89 7.08 4.52
CA ASP A 67 -6.43 7.10 4.54
C ASP A 67 -5.83 5.92 5.32
N ALA A 68 -6.55 5.38 6.31
CA ALA A 68 -6.10 4.24 7.11
C ALA A 68 -5.68 3.02 6.26
N PHE A 69 -6.42 2.71 5.19
CA PHE A 69 -6.11 1.58 4.32
C PHE A 69 -4.84 1.80 3.48
N ALA A 70 -4.57 3.04 3.03
CA ALA A 70 -3.33 3.38 2.35
C ALA A 70 -2.14 3.32 3.32
N ALA A 71 -2.29 3.86 4.53
CA ALA A 71 -1.25 3.80 5.55
C ALA A 71 -0.89 2.35 5.94
N ILE A 72 -1.89 1.47 6.10
CA ILE A 72 -1.67 0.03 6.36
C ILE A 72 -0.91 -0.61 5.20
N SER A 73 -1.27 -0.29 3.96
CA SER A 73 -0.58 -0.84 2.79
C SER A 73 0.86 -0.36 2.68
N ILE A 74 1.14 0.91 2.98
CA ILE A 74 2.51 1.43 3.05
C ILE A 74 3.32 0.69 4.12
N ALA A 75 2.75 0.49 5.32
CA ALA A 75 3.42 -0.22 6.40
C ALA A 75 3.76 -1.67 6.01
N ILE A 76 2.83 -2.39 5.39
CA ILE A 76 3.06 -3.76 4.89
C ILE A 76 4.07 -3.75 3.73
N GLY A 77 4.01 -2.76 2.84
CA GLY A 77 4.97 -2.62 1.74
C GLY A 77 6.40 -2.44 2.25
N PHE A 78 6.60 -1.61 3.28
CA PHE A 78 7.90 -1.47 3.93
C PHE A 78 8.32 -2.71 4.71
N LEU A 79 7.40 -3.42 5.34
CA LEU A 79 7.68 -4.71 5.97
C LEU A 79 8.21 -5.71 4.94
N VAL A 80 7.57 -5.83 3.78
CA VAL A 80 8.00 -6.75 2.72
C VAL A 80 9.30 -6.29 2.06
N LEU A 81 9.54 -4.98 1.96
CA LEU A 81 10.77 -4.45 1.37
C LEU A 81 12.01 -4.66 2.26
N TYR A 82 11.89 -4.40 3.57
CA TYR A 82 13.01 -4.42 4.50
C TYR A 82 13.12 -5.69 5.34
N ALA A 83 12.00 -6.38 5.57
CA ALA A 83 11.91 -7.59 6.37
C ALA A 83 11.09 -8.65 5.63
N ASN A 84 11.45 -8.89 4.37
CA ASN A 84 10.73 -9.77 3.46
C ASN A 84 10.48 -11.15 4.09
N PRO A 85 9.22 -11.48 4.46
CA PRO A 85 8.90 -12.77 5.05
C PRO A 85 8.94 -13.91 4.04
N LEU A 86 9.16 -13.63 2.75
CA LEU A 86 9.38 -14.62 1.70
C LEU A 86 10.87 -14.94 1.48
N ALA A 87 11.78 -14.13 2.06
CA ALA A 87 13.22 -14.33 2.00
C ALA A 87 13.76 -15.21 3.15
N ILE A 88 12.89 -16.01 3.79
CA ILE A 88 13.31 -16.94 4.86
C ILE A 88 14.39 -17.87 4.29
N PRO A 89 15.54 -18.05 4.95
CA PRO A 89 16.64 -18.90 4.47
C PRO A 89 16.17 -20.29 4.02
N GLY A 90 15.14 -20.84 4.65
CA GLY A 90 14.57 -22.16 4.30
C GLY A 90 13.91 -22.26 2.91
N LEU A 91 13.46 -21.17 2.30
CA LEU A 91 12.88 -21.18 0.94
C LEU A 91 13.97 -21.03 -0.14
N VAL A 92 15.05 -20.29 0.16
CA VAL A 92 16.26 -20.26 -0.67
C VAL A 92 16.94 -21.63 -0.64
N ASP A 93 17.05 -22.26 0.53
CA ASP A 93 17.57 -23.62 0.69
C ASP A 93 16.66 -24.66 0.03
N ALA A 94 15.33 -24.51 0.10
CA ALA A 94 14.39 -25.40 -0.58
C ALA A 94 14.40 -25.21 -2.10
N ALA A 95 14.49 -23.98 -2.60
CA ALA A 95 14.64 -23.70 -4.02
C ALA A 95 15.97 -24.23 -4.56
N GLN A 96 17.07 -24.09 -3.82
CA GLN A 96 18.35 -24.69 -4.16
C GLN A 96 18.31 -26.22 -4.16
N LYS A 97 17.56 -26.86 -3.24
CA LYS A 97 17.41 -28.32 -3.21
C LYS A 97 16.51 -28.88 -4.31
N VAL A 98 15.49 -28.14 -4.76
CA VAL A 98 14.58 -28.59 -5.82
C VAL A 98 15.14 -28.29 -7.22
N VAL A 99 15.93 -27.22 -7.37
CA VAL A 99 16.58 -26.86 -8.65
C VAL A 99 17.97 -27.50 -8.81
N GLY A 100 18.57 -27.97 -7.72
CA GLY A 100 19.84 -28.71 -7.68
C GLY A 100 19.72 -30.24 -7.72
N ALA A 101 18.55 -30.79 -8.06
CA ALA A 101 18.33 -32.22 -8.34
C ALA A 101 17.96 -32.42 -9.82
#